data_AF-A0A2W4XF45-F1
#
_entry.id   AF-A0A2W4XF45-F1
#
_cell.length_a   1.000
_cell.length_b   1.000
_cell.length_c   1.000
_cell.angle_alpha   90.00
_cell.angle_beta   90.00
_cell.angle_gamma   90.00
#
_symmetry.space_group_name_H-M   'P 1'
#
loop_
_entity.id
_entity.type
_entity.pdbx_description
1 polymer ?
#
loop_
_entity_poly.entity_id
_entity_poly.type
_entity_poly.pdbx_seq_one_letter_code
_entity_poly.pdbx_strand_id
1 'polypeptide(L)' 'MRTTLALDEDLLAEAEALTGLGEKTVLVREALKALIERESARRLARLGGSDPKAKAPPRRRPG' A
#
# COMPACT_ATOMS: atom_id res chain seq x y z
N MET A 1 3.11 -13.56 14.89
CA MET A 1 1.89 -14.18 15.44
C MET A 1 1.34 -15.13 14.40
N ARG A 2 0.85 -16.31 14.80
CA ARG A 2 0.19 -17.25 13.89
C ARG A 2 -1.31 -17.17 14.13
N THR A 3 -2.07 -16.93 13.07
CA THR A 3 -3.52 -16.69 13.13
C THR A 3 -4.18 -17.43 11.98
N THR A 4 -5.36 -18.00 12.23
CA THR A 4 -6.19 -18.59 11.18
C THR A 4 -7.26 -17.59 10.79
N LEU A 5 -7.39 -17.33 9.48
CA LEU A 5 -8.33 -16.36 8.92
C LEU A 5 -9.10 -17.04 7.80
N ALA A 6 -10.41 -16.81 7.73
CA ALA A 6 -11.20 -17.15 6.55
C ALA A 6 -11.03 -16.04 5.51
N LEU A 7 -10.68 -16.42 4.28
CA LEU A 7 -10.48 -15.50 3.16
C LEU A 7 -11.34 -15.96 1.99
N ASP A 8 -11.83 -15.00 1.22
CA ASP A 8 -12.51 -15.24 -0.04
C ASP A 8 -11.49 -15.75 -1.08
N GLU A 9 -11.75 -16.91 -1.70
CA GLU A 9 -10.83 -17.54 -2.64
C GLU A 9 -10.76 -16.81 -3.98
N ASP A 10 -11.87 -16.23 -4.43
CA ASP A 10 -11.92 -15.50 -5.70
C ASP A 10 -11.12 -14.20 -5.58
N LEU A 11 -11.27 -13.50 -4.46
CA LEU A 11 -10.48 -12.29 -4.16
C LEU A 11 -8.98 -12.61 -4.07
N LEU A 12 -8.63 -13.75 -3.48
CA LEU A 12 -7.25 -14.19 -3.37
C LEU A 12 -6.67 -14.49 -4.76
N ALA A 13 -7.40 -15.23 -5.58
CA ALA A 13 -6.98 -15.57 -6.95
C ALA A 13 -6.80 -14.33 -7.82
N GLU A 14 -7.71 -13.36 -7.73
CA GLU A 14 -7.59 -12.07 -8.44
C GLU A 14 -6.32 -11.32 -7.99
N ALA A 15 -6.09 -11.23 -6.69
CA ALA A 15 -4.92 -10.57 -6.15
C ALA A 15 -3.62 -11.28 -6.58
N GLU A 16 -3.55 -12.61 -6.52
CA GLU A 16 -2.41 -13.38 -7.01
C GLU A 16 -2.15 -13.15 -8.51
N ALA A 17 -3.21 -13.11 -9.33
CA ALA A 17 -3.11 -12.85 -10.77
C ALA A 17 -2.61 -11.43 -11.08
N LEU A 18 -3.05 -10.43 -10.30
CA LEU A 18 -2.67 -9.03 -10.49
C LEU A 18 -1.28 -8.69 -9.95
N THR A 19 -0.88 -9.27 -8.82
CA THR A 19 0.39 -8.94 -8.17
C THR A 19 1.51 -9.92 -8.49
N GLY A 20 1.19 -11.11 -9.00
CA GLY A 20 2.14 -12.21 -9.23
C GLY A 20 2.66 -12.86 -7.93
N LEU A 21 2.02 -12.61 -6.78
CA LEU A 21 2.47 -13.09 -5.47
C LEU A 21 1.72 -14.37 -5.09
N GLY A 22 2.27 -15.53 -5.42
CA GLY A 22 1.59 -16.83 -5.16
C GLY A 22 1.66 -17.35 -3.72
N GLU A 23 2.40 -16.69 -2.81
CA GLU A 23 2.41 -17.07 -1.40
C GLU A 23 1.35 -16.27 -0.61
N LYS A 24 0.30 -16.96 -0.14
CA LYS A 24 -0.82 -16.33 0.60
C LYS A 24 -0.38 -15.44 1.76
N THR A 25 0.64 -15.85 2.52
CA THR A 25 1.17 -15.07 3.65
C THR A 25 1.81 -13.76 3.18
N VAL A 26 2.54 -13.80 2.07
CA VAL A 26 3.16 -12.62 1.46
C VAL A 26 2.08 -11.69 0.94
N LEU A 27 1.08 -12.23 0.23
CA LEU A 27 -0.04 -11.47 -0.29
C LEU A 27 -0.79 -10.71 0.83
N VAL A 28 -1.12 -11.40 1.93
CA VAL A 28 -1.79 -10.78 3.09
C VAL A 28 -0.90 -9.70 3.73
N ARG A 29 0.41 -9.93 3.82
CA ARG A 29 1.35 -8.94 4.36
C ARG A 29 1.41 -7.68 3.50
N GLU A 30 1.48 -7.84 2.18
CA GLU A 30 1.50 -6.71 1.24
C GLU A 30 0.15 -5.98 1.22
N ALA A 31 -0.97 -6.70 1.32
CA ALA A 31 -2.30 -6.08 1.43
C ALA A 31 -2.41 -5.16 2.67
N LEU A 32 -1.88 -5.60 3.82
CA LEU A 32 -1.85 -4.77 5.03
C LEU A 32 -0.96 -3.54 4.88
N LYS A 33 0.22 -3.67 4.25
CA LYS A 33 1.09 -2.52 3.96
C LYS A 33 0.40 -1.53 3.02
N ALA A 34 -0.20 -2.00 1.93
CA ALA A 34 -0.91 -1.17 0.98
C ALA A 34 -2.07 -0.40 1.66
N LEU A 35 -2.78 -1.03 2.59
CA LEU A 35 -3.83 -0.36 3.38
C LEU A 35 -3.26 0.77 4.25
N ILE A 36 -2.14 0.51 4.93
CA ILE A 36 -1.44 1.51 5.76
C ILE A 36 -0.96 2.68 4.91
N GLU A 37 -0.36 2.40 3.75
CA GLU A 37 0.12 3.41 2.81
C GLU A 37 -1.03 4.29 2.31
N ARG A 38 -2.15 3.67 1.93
CA ARG A 38 -3.36 4.39 1.47
C ARG A 38 -3.91 5.33 2.54
N GLU A 39 -3.99 4.89 3.80
CA GLU A 39 -4.43 5.76 4.91
C GLU A 39 -3.42 6.85 5.25
N SER A 40 -2.13 6.52 5.21
CA SER A 40 -1.05 7.48 5.45
C SER A 40 -1.06 8.58 4.39
N ALA A 41 -1.23 8.23 3.11
CA ALA A 41 -1.37 9.18 2.02
C ALA A 41 -2.60 10.09 2.21
N ARG A 42 -3.76 9.54 2.59
CA ARG A 42 -4.96 10.34 2.92
C ARG A 42 -4.71 11.29 4.08
N ARG A 43 -4.04 10.84 5.15
CA ARG A 43 -3.71 11.69 6.30
C ARG A 43 -2.76 12.80 5.90
N LEU A 44 -1.71 12.49 5.14
CA LEU A 44 -0.73 13.47 4.65
C LEU A 44 -1.37 14.50 3.72
N ALA A 45 -2.24 14.09 2.80
CA ALA A 45 -2.96 15.01 1.93
C ALA A 45 -3.82 16.02 2.73
N ARG A 46 -4.47 15.56 3.81
CA ARG A 46 -5.25 16.42 4.72
C ARG A 46 -4.39 17.41 5.51
N LEU A 47 -3.11 17.12 5.72
CA LEU A 47 -2.21 18.07 6.39
C LEU A 47 -1.96 19.32 5.54
N GLY A 48 -2.26 19.30 4.22
CA GLY A 48 -2.34 20.52 3.41
C GLY A 48 -1.07 21.37 3.38
N GLY A 49 0.11 20.79 3.62
CA GLY A 49 1.35 21.55 3.74
C GLY A 49 1.57 22.18 5.12
N SER A 50 1.05 21.55 6.19
CA SER A 50 1.24 21.99 7.58
C SER A 50 2.70 22.07 8.04
N ASP A 51 3.65 21.53 7.26
CA ASP A 51 5.08 21.76 7.48
C ASP A 51 5.53 23.02 6.73
N PRO A 52 5.69 24.18 7.42
CA PRO A 52 6.11 25.42 6.79
C PRO A 52 7.55 25.39 6.24
N LYS A 53 8.33 24.36 6.60
CA LYS A 53 9.72 24.18 6.14
C LYS A 53 9.85 23.14 5.03
N ALA A 54 8.76 22.44 4.67
CA ALA A 54 8.79 21.45 3.60
C ALA A 54 9.16 22.10 2.26
N LYS A 55 10.15 21.52 1.57
CA LYS A 55 10.54 21.93 0.21
C LYS A 55 10.21 20.80 -0.76
N ALA A 56 9.58 21.14 -1.88
CA ALA A 56 9.31 20.17 -2.93
C ALA A 56 10.63 19.57 -3.46
N PRO A 57 10.68 18.26 -3.74
CA PRO A 57 11.86 17.67 -4.37
C PRO A 57 12.07 18.24 -5.79
N PRO A 58 13.30 18.23 -6.33
CA PRO A 58 13.55 18.69 -7.69
C PRO A 58 12.71 17.90 -8.70
N ARG A 59 12.14 18.57 -9.70
CA ARG A 59 11.44 17.88 -10.80
C ARG A 59 12.42 17.02 -11.57
N ARG A 60 12.15 15.72 -11.69
CA ARG A 60 12.81 14.87 -12.69
C ARG A 60 12.41 15.38 -14.07
N ARG A 61 13.38 15.90 -14.82
CA ARG A 61 13.24 16.19 -16.26
C ARG A 61 13.94 15.05 -17.01
N PRO A 62 13.28 14.39 -17.97
CA PRO A 62 13.99 13.51 -18.89
C PRO A 62 14.98 14.36 -19.69
N GLY A 63 16.22 13.92 -19.74
CA GLY A 63 17.24 14.41 -20.67
C GLY A 63 17.19 13.62 -21.96
#